data_AF-A0A835RPT7-F1
#
_entry.id   AF-A0A835RPT7-F1
#
_cell.length_a   1.000
_cell.length_b   1.000
_cell.length_c   1.000
_cell.angle_alpha   90.00
_cell.angle_beta   90.00
_cell.angle_gamma   90.00
#
_symmetry.space_group_name_H-M   'P 1'
#
loop_
_entity.id
_entity.type
_entity.pdbx_description
1 polymer ?
#
loop_
_entity_poly.entity_id
_entity_poly.type
_entity_poly.pdbx_seq_one_letter_code
_entity_poly.pdbx_strand_id
1 'polypeptide(L)'
;MVTLPLEKMATRVAGSLCLATGLGEKMIVGSMKEYEERAVHLALNPPHLMDLRDKLKVARLTCPLFDTTRWVRNLERSYFRMWKLYCSGNPPQHFKVMEDDVEFP
;
A
#
# COMPACT_ATOMS: atom_id res chain seq x y z
N MET A 1 -0.83 -3.79 13.30
CA MET A 1 0.10 -2.67 13.13
C MET A 1 -0.69 -1.39 13.30
N VAL A 2 -0.13 -0.38 13.96
CA VAL A 2 -0.65 1.00 13.95
C VAL A 2 0.50 1.86 13.43
N THR A 3 0.24 2.86 12.59
CA THR A 3 1.29 3.68 11.97
C THR A 3 0.85 5.11 11.77
N LEU A 4 1.78 6.05 11.94
CA LEU A 4 1.62 7.47 11.66
C LEU A 4 2.53 7.85 10.47
N PRO A 5 2.01 7.95 9.23
CA PRO A 5 2.78 8.40 8.09
C PRO A 5 3.18 9.87 8.24
N LEU A 6 4.44 10.20 7.97
CA LEU A 6 4.92 11.60 7.94
C LEU A 6 5.25 12.02 6.49
N GLU A 7 6.06 13.06 6.32
CA GLU A 7 6.31 13.65 5.00
C GLU A 7 7.25 12.84 4.11
N LYS A 8 8.25 12.16 4.70
CA LYS A 8 9.29 11.45 3.95
C LYS A 8 8.80 10.08 3.46
N MET A 9 9.28 9.62 2.31
CA MET A 9 8.90 8.31 1.75
C MET A 9 9.11 7.17 2.76
N ALA A 10 10.26 7.13 3.45
CA ALA A 10 10.59 6.09 4.42
C ALA A 10 9.58 5.98 5.58
N THR A 11 8.93 7.08 5.98
CA THR A 11 7.94 7.07 7.06
C THR A 11 6.55 6.64 6.60
N ARG A 12 6.33 6.53 5.28
CA ARG A 12 5.04 6.16 4.67
C ARG A 12 4.97 4.70 4.24
N VAL A 13 6.06 3.94 4.36
CA VAL A 13 6.13 2.52 3.94
C VAL A 13 5.06 1.70 4.67
N ALA A 14 5.06 1.71 6.00
CA ALA A 14 4.06 0.99 6.80
C ALA A 14 2.62 1.42 6.47
N GLY A 15 2.39 2.72 6.20
CA GLY A 15 1.10 3.23 5.76
C GLY A 15 0.66 2.65 4.41
N SER A 16 1.56 2.57 3.43
CA SER A 16 1.29 1.94 2.14
C SER A 16 0.91 0.46 2.29
N LEU A 17 1.64 -0.28 3.14
CA LEU A 17 1.32 -1.68 3.44
C LEU A 17 -0.07 -1.82 4.08
N CYS A 18 -0.41 -0.95 5.04
CA CYS A 18 -1.74 -0.91 5.66
C CYS A 18 -2.84 -0.69 4.62
N LEU A 19 -2.68 0.27 3.71
CA LEU A 19 -3.65 0.53 2.64
C LEU A 19 -3.81 -0.68 1.72
N ALA A 20 -2.71 -1.35 1.36
CA ALA A 20 -2.73 -2.53 0.50
C ALA A 20 -3.49 -3.72 1.12
N THR A 21 -3.74 -3.73 2.43
CA THR A 21 -4.60 -4.75 3.07
C THR A 21 -6.10 -4.49 2.89
N GLY A 22 -6.51 -3.30 2.46
CA GLY A 22 -7.91 -2.84 2.45
C GLY A 22 -8.43 -2.40 3.83
N LEU A 23 -7.62 -2.48 4.89
CA LEU A 23 -7.98 -2.14 6.26
C LEU A 23 -7.19 -0.93 6.80
N GLY A 24 -6.67 -0.09 5.89
CA GLY A 24 -5.79 1.02 6.22
C GLY A 24 -6.37 2.00 7.24
N GLU A 25 -7.65 2.35 7.12
CA GLU A 25 -8.36 3.26 8.04
C GLU A 25 -8.35 2.77 9.50
N LYS A 26 -8.28 1.45 9.71
CA LYS A 26 -8.22 0.85 11.05
C LYS A 26 -6.82 0.94 11.68
N MET A 27 -5.79 1.21 10.88
CA MET A 27 -4.37 1.09 11.28
C MET A 27 -3.55 2.38 11.09
N ILE A 28 -3.99 3.29 10.22
CA ILE A 28 -3.33 4.56 9.93
C ILE A 28 -4.00 5.65 10.76
N VAL A 29 -3.18 6.47 11.39
CA VAL A 29 -3.61 7.61 12.21
C VAL A 29 -3.02 8.92 11.68
N GLY A 30 -3.62 10.05 12.05
CA GLY A 30 -3.21 11.38 11.60
C GLY A 30 -2.38 12.18 12.60
N SER A 31 -2.20 11.70 13.84
CA SER A 31 -1.40 12.38 14.86
C SER A 31 -0.76 11.41 15.84
N MET A 32 0.22 11.90 16.61
CA MET A 32 0.88 11.08 17.64
C MET A 32 -0.05 10.76 18.81
N LYS A 33 -0.95 11.69 19.16
CA LYS A 33 -2.02 11.45 20.15
C LYS A 33 -2.94 10.32 19.69
N GLU A 34 -3.40 10.37 18.44
CA GLU A 34 -4.26 9.31 17.89
C GLU A 34 -3.53 7.97 17.79
N TYR A 35 -2.21 7.97 17.55
CA TYR A 35 -1.39 6.76 17.57
C TYR A 35 -1.46 6.06 18.93
N GLU A 36 -1.23 6.81 20.01
CA GLU A 36 -1.31 6.31 21.38
C GLU A 36 -2.71 5.82 21.71
N GLU A 37 -3.73 6.64 21.44
CA GLU A 37 -5.14 6.30 21.67
C GLU A 37 -5.55 5.01 20.94
N ARG A 38 -5.17 4.87 19.66
CA ARG A 38 -5.49 3.68 18.86
C ARG A 38 -4.78 2.44 19.39
N ALA A 39 -3.50 2.56 19.74
CA ALA A 39 -2.72 1.44 20.28
C ALA A 39 -3.30 0.96 21.63
N VAL A 40 -3.59 1.90 22.53
CA VAL A 40 -4.20 1.61 23.84
C VAL A 40 -5.61 1.04 23.67
N HIS A 41 -6.44 1.62 22.80
CA HIS A 41 -7.78 1.11 22.52
C HIS A 41 -7.74 -0.35 22.06
N LEU A 42 -6.88 -0.69 21.09
CA LEU A 42 -6.74 -2.08 20.63
C LEU A 42 -6.22 -3.01 21.72
N ALA A 43 -5.31 -2.55 22.59
CA ALA A 43 -4.79 -3.35 23.70
C ALA A 43 -5.84 -3.64 24.78
N LEU A 44 -6.68 -2.64 25.11
CA LEU A 44 -7.71 -2.74 26.14
C LEU A 44 -9.03 -3.35 25.64
N ASN A 45 -9.21 -3.51 24.33
CA ASN A 45 -10.42 -4.08 23.72
C ASN A 45 -10.10 -5.34 22.90
N PRO A 46 -9.85 -6.49 23.55
CA PRO A 46 -9.52 -7.74 22.87
C PRO A 46 -10.50 -8.14 21.74
N PRO A 47 -11.83 -7.98 21.88
CA PRO A 47 -12.76 -8.30 20.79
C PRO A 47 -12.51 -7.48 19.52
N HIS A 48 -12.20 -6.18 19.65
CA HIS A 48 -11.91 -5.31 18.51
C HIS A 48 -10.57 -5.67 17.85
N LEU A 49 -9.56 -6.01 18.65
CA LEU A 49 -8.28 -6.49 18.13
C LEU A 49 -8.42 -7.83 17.41
N MET A 50 -9.25 -8.74 17.93
CA MET A 50 -9.54 -10.02 17.29
C MET A 50 -10.27 -9.82 15.96
N ASP A 51 -11.32 -8.98 15.90
CA ASP A 51 -12.01 -8.64 14.64
C ASP A 51 -11.02 -8.13 13.57
N LEU A 52 -10.14 -7.19 13.94
CA LEU A 52 -9.13 -6.67 13.01
C LEU A 52 -8.17 -7.77 12.54
N ARG A 53 -7.68 -8.60 13.46
CA ARG A 53 -6.79 -9.73 13.12
C ARG A 53 -7.47 -10.73 12.20
N ASP A 54 -8.72 -11.06 12.44
CA ASP A 54 -9.44 -12.04 11.64
C ASP A 54 -9.75 -11.50 10.25
N LYS A 55 -10.14 -10.23 10.13
CA LYS A 55 -10.26 -9.53 8.83
C LYS A 55 -8.95 -9.54 8.07
N LEU A 56 -7.82 -9.27 8.73
CA LEU A 56 -6.49 -9.34 8.11
C LEU A 56 -6.14 -10.76 7.66
N LYS A 57 -6.45 -11.80 8.46
CA LYS A 57 -6.20 -13.20 8.08
C LYS A 57 -6.99 -13.61 6.84
N VAL A 58 -8.24 -13.18 6.74
CA VAL A 58 -9.09 -13.42 5.56
C VAL A 58 -8.54 -12.69 4.35
N ALA A 59 -8.22 -11.40 4.51
CA ALA A 59 -7.76 -10.57 3.41
C ALA A 59 -6.35 -10.93 2.90
N ARG A 60 -5.47 -11.51 3.71
CA ARG A 60 -4.04 -11.66 3.36
C ARG A 60 -3.78 -12.42 2.05
N LEU A 61 -4.67 -13.33 1.65
CA LEU A 61 -4.49 -14.14 0.44
C LEU A 61 -5.16 -13.51 -0.79
N THR A 62 -5.99 -12.49 -0.59
CA THR A 62 -6.78 -11.84 -1.65
C THR A 62 -6.46 -10.37 -1.80
N CYS A 63 -5.70 -9.78 -0.86
CA CYS A 63 -5.31 -8.39 -0.92
C CYS A 63 -4.12 -8.18 -1.85
N PRO A 64 -4.00 -7.00 -2.50
CA PRO A 64 -2.90 -6.71 -3.42
C PRO A 64 -1.50 -6.84 -2.80
N LEU A 65 -1.40 -6.74 -1.47
CA LEU A 65 -0.12 -6.74 -0.76
C LEU A 65 0.75 -7.99 -1.05
N PHE A 66 0.12 -9.15 -1.26
CA PHE A 66 0.82 -10.41 -1.51
C PHE A 66 0.56 -10.99 -2.90
N ASP A 67 -0.14 -10.25 -3.77
CA ASP A 67 -0.34 -10.62 -5.17
C ASP A 67 0.92 -10.32 -5.97
N THR A 68 1.90 -11.21 -5.85
CA THR A 68 3.21 -11.07 -6.50
C THR A 68 3.10 -11.10 -8.03
N THR A 69 2.17 -11.87 -8.59
CA THR A 69 1.95 -11.93 -10.04
C THR A 69 1.48 -10.57 -10.58
N ARG A 70 0.49 -9.94 -9.94
CA ARG A 70 0.04 -8.60 -10.30
C ARG A 70 1.16 -7.57 -10.09
N TRP A 71 1.92 -7.67 -9.00
CA TRP A 71 3.04 -6.77 -8.73
C TRP A 71 4.12 -6.83 -9.80
N VAL A 72 4.57 -8.05 -10.18
CA VAL A 72 5.55 -8.24 -11.26
C VAL A 72 5.04 -7.67 -12.56
N ARG A 73 3.79 -7.94 -12.93
CA ARG A 73 3.20 -7.40 -14.18
C ARG A 73 3.16 -5.87 -14.20
N ASN A 74 2.87 -5.24 -13.06
CA ASN A 74 2.92 -3.78 -12.94
C ASN A 74 4.34 -3.23 -13.00
N LEU A 75 5.32 -3.97 -12.50
CA LEU A 75 6.73 -3.61 -12.64
C LEU A 75 7.19 -3.71 -14.10
N GLU A 76 6.82 -4.78 -14.82
CA GLU A 76 7.10 -4.96 -16.24
C GLU A 76 6.48 -3.83 -17.08
N ARG A 77 5.22 -3.46 -16.81
CA ARG A 77 4.56 -2.28 -17.40
C ARG A 77 5.38 -1.01 -17.20
N SER A 78 5.90 -0.81 -15.98
CA SER A 78 6.72 0.36 -15.66
C SER A 78 8.01 0.39 -16.48
N TYR A 79 8.70 -0.75 -16.63
CA TYR A 79 9.92 -0.84 -17.43
C TYR A 79 9.64 -0.62 -18.91
N PHE A 80 8.58 -1.22 -19.44
CA PHE A 80 8.17 -1.02 -20.83
C PHE A 80 7.87 0.46 -21.12
N ARG A 81 7.15 1.13 -20.22
CA ARG A 81 6.86 2.57 -20.35
C ARG A 81 8.13 3.43 -20.28
N MET A 82 9.05 3.14 -19.36
CA MET A 82 10.34 3.82 -19.27
C MET A 82 11.16 3.65 -20.55
N TRP A 83 11.19 2.44 -21.10
CA TRP A 83 11.90 2.14 -22.34
C TRP A 83 11.30 2.88 -23.54
N LYS A 84 9.97 2.86 -23.70
CA LYS A 84 9.28 3.58 -24.77
C LYS A 84 9.55 5.09 -24.69
N LEU A 85 9.49 5.69 -23.50
CA LEU A 85 9.82 7.10 -23.27
C LEU A 85 11.23 7.43 -23.75
N TYR A 86 12.21 6.58 -23.39
CA TYR A 86 13.60 6.73 -23.81
C TYR A 86 13.77 6.59 -25.33
N CYS A 87 13.19 5.55 -25.96
CA CYS A 87 13.27 5.35 -27.41
C CYS A 87 12.65 6.49 -28.21
N SER A 88 11.65 7.17 -27.66
CA SER A 88 11.04 8.37 -28.26
C SER A 88 11.86 9.66 -28.04
N GLY A 89 13.03 9.58 -27.42
CA GLY A 89 13.90 10.73 -27.16
C GLY A 89 13.40 11.69 -26.06
N ASN A 90 12.39 11.28 -25.28
CA ASN A 90 11.87 12.10 -24.20
C ASN A 90 12.76 11.99 -22.94
N PRO A 91 12.91 13.07 -22.16
CA PRO A 91 13.60 13.01 -20.89
C PRO A 91 12.80 12.19 -19.85
N PRO A 92 13.45 11.71 -18.77
CA PRO A 92 12.75 11.10 -17.65
C PRO A 92 11.65 12.02 -17.11
N GLN A 93 10.44 11.49 -16.97
CA GLN A 93 9.28 12.24 -16.46
C GLN A 93 8.43 11.38 -15.54
N HIS A 94 7.62 12.03 -14.70
CA HIS A 94 6.68 11.34 -13.83
C HIS A 94 5.60 10.63 -14.65
N PHE A 95 5.31 9.39 -14.29
CA PHE A 95 4.16 8.66 -14.83
C PHE A 95 3.60 7.74 -13.75
N LYS A 96 2.37 7.27 -13.98
CA LYS A 96 1.72 6.23 -13.18
C LYS A 96 1.48 5.02 -14.08
N VAL A 97 1.67 3.83 -13.52
CA VAL A 97 1.29 2.58 -14.19
C VAL A 97 -0.21 2.40 -14.01
N MET A 98 -0.92 2.23 -15.12
CA MET A 98 -2.34 1.89 -15.14
C MET A 98 -2.49 0.45 -15.65
N GLU A 99 -3.45 -0.30 -15.14
CA GLU A 99 -3.61 -1.74 -15.48
C GLU A 99 -4.44 -1.97 -16.75
N ASP A 100 -5.07 -0.92 -17.26
CA ASP A 100 -5.81 -0.85 -18.52
C ASP A 100 -4.95 -0.32 -19.68
N ASP A 101 -3.63 -0.21 -19.49
CA ASP A 101 -2.72 0.29 -20.53
C ASP A 101 -2.62 -0.70 -21.70
N VAL A 102 -3.34 -0.37 -22.78
CA VAL A 102 -3.40 -1.14 -24.03
C VAL A 102 -2.05 -1.19 -24.76
N GLU A 103 -1.09 -0.35 -24.38
CA GLU A 103 0.24 -0.32 -24.99
C GLU A 103 1.17 -1.40 -24.42
N PHE A 104 0.84 -2.00 -23.28
CA PHE A 104 1.63 -3.08 -22.68
C PHE A 104 1.20 -4.46 -23.26
N PRO A 105 2.13 -5.25 -23.80
CA PRO A 105 1.83 -6.55 -24.41
C PRO A 105 1.33 -7.64 -23.45
#